data_AF-A0A4Y1ZIV9-F1
#
_entry.id   AF-A0A4Y1ZIV9-F1
#
_cell.length_a   1.000
_cell.length_b   1.000
_cell.length_c   1.000
_cell.angle_alpha   90.00
_cell.angle_beta   90.00
_cell.angle_gamma   90.00
#
_symmetry.space_group_name_H-M   'P 1'
#
loop_
_entity.id
_entity.type
_entity.pdbx_description
1 polymer ?
#
loop_
_entity_poly.entity_id
_entity_poly.type
_entity_poly.pdbx_seq_one_letter_code
_entity_poly.pdbx_strand_id
1 'polypeptide(L)'
;MKAYLEEAFNVKQLEKEMSDPSSEFFFIYLNKDLAGYLKINVNDAQSEKMGDESLEIERIYIRRTFQRKGLGKYLINQALEMARIQNKNNGLARCLGKE
;
A
#
# COMPACT_ATOMS: atom_id res chain seq x y z
N MET A 1 -10.32 -7.91 16.34
CA MET A 1 -10.57 -6.84 15.35
C MET A 1 -10.43 -5.43 15.94
N LYS A 2 -11.12 -5.09 17.05
CA LYS A 2 -11.04 -3.73 17.64
C LYS A 2 -9.62 -3.31 18.06
N ALA A 3 -8.91 -4.18 18.79
CA ALA A 3 -7.53 -3.92 19.22
C ALA A 3 -6.55 -3.73 18.04
N TYR A 4 -6.64 -4.55 16.99
CA TYR A 4 -5.83 -4.38 15.77
C TYR A 4 -6.10 -3.04 15.07
N LEU A 5 -7.36 -2.60 15.04
CA LEU A 5 -7.70 -1.31 14.46
C LEU A 5 -7.12 -0.14 15.27
N GLU A 6 -7.18 -0.24 16.59
CA GLU A 6 -6.63 0.76 17.50
C GLU A 6 -5.08 0.79 17.46
N GLU A 7 -4.43 -0.36 17.30
CA GLU A 7 -2.98 -0.44 17.28
C GLU A 7 -2.38 -0.08 15.91
N ALA A 8 -2.90 -0.64 14.82
CA ALA A 8 -2.35 -0.44 13.47
C ALA A 8 -2.81 0.87 12.79
N PHE A 9 -3.95 1.45 13.22
CA PHE A 9 -4.52 2.66 12.62
C PHE A 9 -4.72 3.81 13.61
N ASN A 10 -4.01 3.81 14.76
CA ASN A 10 -3.99 5.03 15.56
C ASN A 10 -3.27 6.16 14.80
N VAL A 11 -3.65 7.40 15.13
CA VAL A 11 -3.14 8.60 14.49
C VAL A 11 -1.62 8.69 14.55
N LYS A 12 -1.01 8.34 15.69
CA LYS A 12 0.46 8.40 15.85
C LYS A 12 1.18 7.43 14.91
N GLN A 13 0.64 6.24 14.74
CA GLN A 13 1.19 5.23 13.83
C GLN A 13 1.04 5.69 12.37
N LEU A 14 -0.12 6.25 11.99
CA LEU A 14 -0.31 6.80 10.65
C LEU A 14 0.60 8.01 10.38
N GLU A 15 0.77 8.91 11.34
CA GLU A 15 1.71 10.03 11.23
C GLU A 15 3.15 9.54 11.03
N LYS A 16 3.56 8.53 11.79
CA LYS A 16 4.88 7.90 11.64
C LYS A 16 5.04 7.29 10.24
N GLU A 17 4.06 6.49 9.80
CA GLU A 17 4.10 5.85 8.48
C GLU A 17 4.08 6.86 7.34
N MET A 18 3.30 7.95 7.44
CA MET A 18 3.25 9.00 6.42
C MET A 18 4.50 9.90 6.42
N SER A 19 5.28 9.92 7.50
CA SER A 19 6.52 10.67 7.59
C SER A 19 7.75 9.86 7.15
N ASP A 20 7.58 8.56 6.91
CA ASP A 20 8.66 7.68 6.45
C ASP A 20 8.90 7.89 4.95
N PRO A 21 10.10 8.33 4.53
CA PRO A 21 10.42 8.53 3.11
C PRO A 21 10.46 7.23 2.30
N SER A 22 10.49 6.07 2.95
CA SER A 22 10.45 4.75 2.31
C SER A 22 9.05 4.13 2.28
N SER A 23 8.03 4.86 2.74
CA SER A 23 6.62 4.50 2.61
C SER A 23 5.87 5.53 1.77
N GLU A 24 5.01 5.05 0.86
CA GLU A 24 4.17 5.92 0.06
C GLU A 24 2.70 5.50 0.09
N PHE A 25 1.82 6.51 0.09
CA PHE A 25 0.38 6.33 0.14
C PHE A 25 -0.29 6.95 -1.08
N PHE A 26 -1.17 6.20 -1.72
CA PHE A 26 -1.94 6.64 -2.89
C PHE A 26 -3.43 6.47 -2.63
N PHE A 27 -4.20 7.52 -2.89
CA PHE A 27 -5.66 7.44 -2.93
C PHE A 27 -6.16 7.21 -4.34
N ILE A 28 -7.20 6.39 -4.48
CA ILE A 28 -7.94 6.25 -5.74
C ILE A 28 -9.35 6.82 -5.58
N TYR A 29 -9.74 7.65 -6.53
CA TYR A 29 -11.05 8.29 -6.57
C TYR A 29 -11.83 7.81 -7.79
N LEU A 30 -13.15 7.66 -7.63
CA LEU A 30 -14.08 7.48 -8.74
C LEU A 30 -15.19 8.51 -8.62
N ASN A 31 -15.40 9.33 -9.64
CA ASN A 31 -16.39 10.42 -9.63
C ASN A 31 -16.21 11.38 -8.44
N LYS A 32 -14.96 11.71 -8.08
CA LYS A 32 -14.56 12.53 -6.91
C LYS A 32 -14.80 11.88 -5.54
N ASP A 33 -15.37 10.68 -5.48
CA ASP A 33 -15.49 9.94 -4.22
C ASP A 33 -14.24 9.11 -3.95
N LEU A 34 -13.74 9.17 -2.72
CA LEU A 34 -12.64 8.32 -2.26
C LEU A 34 -13.10 6.86 -2.31
N ALA A 35 -12.50 6.09 -3.21
CA ALA A 35 -12.87 4.71 -3.51
C ALA A 35 -11.95 3.69 -2.84
N GLY A 36 -10.73 4.08 -2.49
CA GLY A 36 -9.76 3.19 -1.85
C GLY A 36 -8.39 3.84 -1.68
N TYR A 37 -7.43 3.03 -1.23
CA TYR A 37 -6.04 3.45 -1.11
C TYR A 37 -5.06 2.29 -1.29
N LEU A 38 -3.81 2.66 -1.54
CA LEU A 38 -2.64 1.80 -1.64
C LEU A 38 -1.56 2.35 -0.69
N LYS A 39 -0.92 1.46 0.07
CA LYS A 39 0.33 1.72 0.78
C LYS A 39 1.40 0.81 0.21
N ILE A 40 2.54 1.39 -0.14
CA ILE A 40 3.72 0.65 -0.59
C ILE A 40 4.92 1.00 0.29
N ASN A 41 5.83 0.04 0.44
CA ASN A 41 7.09 0.25 1.16
C ASN A 41 8.29 -0.23 0.35
N VAL A 42 9.43 0.37 0.61
CA VAL A 42 10.75 -0.06 0.12
C VAL A 42 11.76 -0.08 1.25
N ASN A 43 12.90 -0.74 1.04
CA ASN A 43 14.04 -0.74 1.98
C ASN A 43 13.60 -1.13 3.41
N ASP A 44 14.02 -0.37 4.41
CA ASP A 44 13.75 -0.61 5.84
C ASP A 44 12.27 -0.45 6.24
N ALA A 45 11.44 0.17 5.41
CA ALA A 45 10.00 0.28 5.68
C ALA A 45 9.24 -1.00 5.31
N GLN A 46 9.88 -1.97 4.64
CA GLN A 46 9.24 -3.23 4.31
C GLN A 46 8.89 -4.03 5.57
N SER A 47 7.66 -4.56 5.63
CA SER A 47 7.20 -5.35 6.78
C SER A 47 7.88 -6.74 6.83
N GLU A 48 8.30 -7.25 5.68
CA GLU A 48 9.11 -8.45 5.52
C GLU A 48 10.39 -8.10 4.74
N LYS A 49 11.53 -8.69 5.10
CA LYS A 49 12.79 -8.42 4.38
C LYS A 49 12.77 -9.05 2.99
N MET A 50 12.43 -8.24 1.99
CA MET A 50 12.34 -8.67 0.59
C MET A 50 13.54 -8.19 -0.23
N GLY A 51 14.36 -7.30 0.36
CA GLY A 51 15.63 -6.82 -0.18
C GLY A 51 15.50 -5.49 -0.92
N ASP A 52 16.63 -4.82 -1.09
CA ASP A 52 16.66 -3.42 -1.57
C ASP A 52 16.16 -3.27 -3.01
N GLU A 53 16.11 -4.35 -3.78
CA GLU A 53 15.60 -4.36 -5.16
C GLU A 53 14.10 -4.64 -5.26
N SER A 54 13.38 -4.64 -4.12
CA SER A 54 11.95 -4.99 -4.06
C SER A 54 11.08 -3.83 -3.59
N LEU A 55 9.81 -3.89 -3.99
CA LEU A 55 8.76 -2.99 -3.52
C LEU A 55 7.62 -3.84 -2.96
N GLU A 56 7.22 -3.52 -1.74
CA GLU A 56 6.12 -4.18 -1.04
C GLU A 56 4.80 -3.47 -1.31
N ILE A 57 3.76 -4.22 -1.65
CA ILE A 57 2.38 -3.76 -1.46
C ILE A 57 1.92 -4.22 -0.08
N GLU A 58 2.02 -3.35 0.92
CA GLU A 58 1.62 -3.69 2.30
C GLU A 58 0.09 -3.63 2.43
N ARG A 59 -0.54 -2.60 1.85
CA ARG A 59 -2.00 -2.41 1.95
C ARG A 59 -2.59 -2.02 0.60
N ILE A 60 -3.63 -2.72 0.18
CA ILE A 60 -4.44 -2.36 -0.98
C ILE A 60 -5.91 -2.60 -0.65
N TYR A 61 -6.66 -1.51 -0.47
CA TYR A 61 -8.06 -1.58 -0.05
C TYR A 61 -8.97 -0.78 -0.97
N ILE A 62 -10.04 -1.42 -1.43
CA ILE A 62 -11.13 -0.78 -2.17
C ILE A 62 -12.40 -0.88 -1.32
N ARG A 63 -13.04 0.26 -1.08
CA ARG A 63 -14.34 0.34 -0.38
C ARG A 63 -15.34 -0.55 -1.11
N ARG A 64 -16.16 -1.27 -0.34
CA ARG A 64 -17.08 -2.31 -0.85
C ARG A 64 -17.95 -1.84 -2.02
N THR A 65 -18.46 -0.61 -1.95
CA THR A 65 -19.31 0.01 -2.99
C THR A 65 -18.60 0.25 -4.32
N PHE A 66 -17.27 0.24 -4.33
CA PHE A 66 -16.43 0.49 -5.50
C PHE A 66 -15.70 -0.76 -6.03
N GLN A 67 -15.92 -1.92 -5.41
CA GLN A 67 -15.34 -3.18 -5.85
C GLN A 67 -15.91 -3.65 -7.21
N ARG A 68 -15.18 -4.55 -7.89
CA ARG A 68 -15.51 -5.09 -9.23
C ARG A 68 -15.60 -4.05 -10.36
N LYS A 69 -15.08 -2.84 -10.14
CA LYS A 69 -14.97 -1.77 -11.14
C LYS A 69 -13.55 -1.60 -11.73
N GLY A 70 -12.66 -2.58 -11.53
CA GLY A 70 -11.28 -2.54 -12.01
C GLY A 70 -10.29 -1.70 -11.19
N LEU A 71 -10.75 -0.97 -10.16
CA LEU A 71 -9.93 -0.07 -9.34
C LEU A 71 -8.75 -0.77 -8.64
N GLY A 72 -8.92 -2.00 -8.18
CA GLY A 72 -7.82 -2.78 -7.60
C GLY A 72 -6.70 -3.07 -8.60
N LYS A 73 -7.04 -3.35 -9.87
CA LYS A 73 -6.04 -3.53 -10.94
C LYS A 73 -5.28 -2.23 -11.21
N TYR A 74 -5.98 -1.09 -11.17
CA TYR A 74 -5.36 0.22 -11.33
C TYR A 74 -4.32 0.50 -10.23
N LEU A 75 -4.66 0.24 -8.97
CA LEU A 75 -3.71 0.37 -7.85
C LEU A 75 -2.51 -0.59 -7.97
N ILE A 76 -2.71 -1.83 -8.43
CA ILE A 76 -1.59 -2.75 -8.68
C ILE A 76 -0.67 -2.22 -9.78
N ASN A 77 -1.24 -1.68 -10.87
CA ASN A 77 -0.45 -1.07 -11.94
C ASN A 77 0.31 0.17 -11.44
N GLN A 78 -0.30 0.97 -10.55
CA GLN A 78 0.39 2.08 -9.90
C GLN A 78 1.61 1.59 -9.10
N ALA A 79 1.46 0.52 -8.31
CA ALA A 79 2.59 -0.06 -7.57
C ALA A 79 3.69 -0.59 -8.51
N LEU A 80 3.32 -1.24 -9.62
CA LEU A 80 4.27 -1.69 -10.65
C LEU A 80 5.06 -0.52 -11.24
N GLU A 81 4.39 0.61 -11.50
CA GLU A 81 5.03 1.79 -12.05
C GLU A 81 5.98 2.44 -11.03
N MET A 82 5.57 2.53 -9.76
CA MET A 82 6.46 3.02 -8.70
C MET A 82 7.70 2.14 -8.54
N ALA A 83 7.54 0.81 -8.64
CA ALA A 83 8.67 -0.11 -8.59
C ALA A 83 9.67 0.17 -9.73
N ARG A 84 9.19 0.44 -10.96
CA ARG A 84 10.05 0.81 -12.09
C ARG A 84 10.76 2.15 -11.87
N ILE A 85 10.03 3.18 -11.45
CA ILE A 85 10.59 4.52 -11.20
C ILE A 85 11.69 4.47 -10.14
N GLN A 86 11.52 3.62 -9.13
CA GLN A 86 12.47 3.43 -8.03
C GLN A 86 13.53 2.36 -8.30
N ASN A 87 13.60 1.81 -9.53
CA ASN A 87 14.51 0.73 -9.93
C ASN A 87 14.43 -0.54 -9.05
N LYS A 88 13.24 -0.88 -8.56
CA LYS A 88 12.97 -2.09 -7.78
C LYS A 88 12.66 -3.27 -8.71
N ASN A 89 13.72 -3.89 -9.23
CA ASN A 89 13.65 -4.82 -10.36
C ASN A 89 13.26 -6.27 -10.00
N ASN A 90 13.28 -6.65 -8.72
CA ASN A 90 12.96 -8.03 -8.29
C ASN A 90 11.46 -8.31 -8.09
N GLY A 91 10.59 -7.35 -8.42
CA GLY A 91 9.14 -7.53 -8.51
C GLY A 91 8.34 -6.98 -7.32
N LEU A 92 7.01 -7.06 -7.47
CA LEU A 92 6.08 -6.73 -6.40
C LEU A 92 5.90 -7.93 -5.48
N ALA A 93 6.33 -7.80 -4.24
CA ALA A 93 5.97 -8.74 -3.22
C ALA A 93 4.73 -8.21 -2.49
N ARG A 94 3.65 -8.98 -2.59
CA ARG A 94 2.40 -8.66 -1.91
C ARG A 94 2.40 -9.44 -0.60
N CYS A 95 2.51 -8.75 0.53
CA CYS A 95 2.13 -9.33 1.80
C CYS A 95 0.59 -9.46 1.78
N LEU A 96 0.10 -10.59 1.26
CA LEU A 96 -1.26 -11.01 1.51
C LEU A 96 -1.37 -11.17 3.01
N GLY A 97 -2.20 -10.33 3.63
CA GLY A 97 -2.39 -10.26 5.07
C GLY A 97 -2.37 -11.66 5.68
N LYS A 98 -1.46 -11.85 6.65
CA LYS A 98 -1.49 -13.00 7.53
C LYS A 98 -2.92 -13.14 8.05
N GLU A 99 -3.49 -14.33 7.88
CA GLU A 99 -4.71 -14.74 8.57
C GLU A 99 -4.58 -14.51 10.09
#